data_AF-A0A1G5F157-F1
#
_entry.id   AF-A0A1G5F157-F1
#
_cell.length_a   1.000
_cell.length_b   1.000
_cell.length_c   1.000
_cell.angle_alpha   90.00
_cell.angle_beta   90.00
_cell.angle_gamma   90.00
#
_symmetry.space_group_name_H-M   'P 1'
#
loop_
_entity.id
_entity.type
_entity.pdbx_description
1 polymer ?
#
loop_
_entity_poly.entity_id
_entity_poly.type
_entity_poly.pdbx_seq_one_letter_code
_entity_poly.pdbx_strand_id
1 'polypeptide(L)' 'MRCLDTMKVTEILRLREMELNLRDIASAVDCSKTTVGEILNRCKD' A
#
# COMPACT_ATOMS: atom_id res chain seq x y z
N MET A 1 -1.25 -7.34 12.72
CA MET A 1 -0.21 -6.49 12.12
C MET A 1 0.61 -5.94 13.26
N ARG A 2 1.94 -6.17 13.30
CA ARG A 2 2.82 -5.21 13.98
C ARG A 2 2.54 -3.89 13.27
N CYS A 3 2.11 -2.88 14.02
CA CYS A 3 1.51 -1.63 13.54
C CYS A 3 2.21 -1.16 12.26
N LEU A 4 1.58 -1.33 11.09
CA LEU A 4 2.06 -0.62 9.92
C LEU A 4 1.72 0.85 10.18
N ASP A 5 2.70 1.73 10.08
CA ASP A 5 2.48 3.16 10.25
C ASP A 5 1.28 3.59 9.41
N THR A 6 0.31 4.27 10.04
CA THR A 6 -0.89 4.79 9.36
C THR A 6 -0.50 5.59 8.12
N MET A 7 0.64 6.29 8.17
CA MET A 7 1.24 6.98 7.01
C MET A 7 1.52 6.06 5.82
N LYS A 8 2.02 4.84 6.04
CA LYS A 8 2.28 3.87 4.95
C LYS A 8 0.97 3.41 4.30
N VAL A 9 -0.08 3.19 5.08
CA VAL A 9 -1.40 2.80 4.55
C VAL A 9 -1.98 3.92 3.69
N THR A 10 -1.96 5.16 4.18
CA THR A 10 -2.44 6.32 3.42
C THR A 10 -1.63 6.53 2.13
N GLU A 11 -0.31 6.40 2.18
CA GLU A 11 0.53 6.55 1.00
C GLU A 11 0.30 5.44 -0.03
N ILE A 12 0.08 4.19 0.41
CA ILE A 12 -0.32 3.08 -0.48
C ILE A 12 -1.61 3.40 -1.22
N LEU A 13 -2.63 3.91 -0.52
CA LEU A 13 -3.90 4.28 -1.13
C LEU A 13 -3.72 5.45 -2.11
N ARG A 14 -2.97 6.49 -1.72
CA ARG A 14 -2.68 7.64 -2.58
C ARG A 14 -1.97 7.23 -3.87
N LEU A 15 -0.92 6.40 -3.79
CA LEU A 15 -0.19 5.94 -4.97
C LEU A 15 -1.04 5.00 -5.84
N ARG A 16 -2.00 4.29 -5.23
CA ARG A 16 -2.96 3.48 -5.99
C ARG A 16 -3.92 4.33 -6.80
N GLU A 17 -4.40 5.45 -6.27
CA GLU A 17 -5.23 6.43 -6.99
C GLU A 17 -4.47 7.09 -8.16
N MET A 18 -3.14 7.18 -8.07
CA MET A 18 -2.27 7.61 -9.18
C MET A 18 -2.03 6.50 -10.23
N GLU A 19 -2.75 5.38 -10.13
CA GLU A 19 -2.68 4.23 -11.04
C GLU A 19 -1.32 3.52 -11.09
N LEU A 20 -0.47 3.68 -10.07
CA LEU A 20 0.77 2.92 -9.97
C LEU A 20 0.49 1.42 -9.81
N ASN A 21 1.41 0.62 -10.35
CA ASN A 21 1.36 -0.83 -10.15
C ASN A 21 1.87 -1.20 -8.74
N LEU A 22 1.48 -2.39 -8.27
CA LEU A 22 1.78 -2.85 -6.91
C LEU A 22 3.28 -2.95 -6.59
N ARG A 23 4.15 -3.16 -7.60
CA ARG A 23 5.60 -3.25 -7.37
C ARG A 23 6.20 -1.88 -7.11
N ASP A 24 5.77 -0.88 -7.88
CA ASP A 24 6.26 0.49 -7.72
C ASP A 24 5.79 1.08 -6.39
N ILE A 25 4.54 0.82 -5.99
CA ILE A 25 4.00 1.22 -4.68
C ILE A 25 4.81 0.57 -3.54
N ALA A 26 5.10 -0.73 -3.67
CA ALA A 26 5.87 -1.47 -2.67
C ALA A 26 7.30 -0.90 -2.52
N SER A 27 7.93 -0.53 -3.64
CA SER A 27 9.24 0.12 -3.66
C SER A 27 9.19 1.52 -3.04
N ALA A 28 8.15 2.31 -3.30
CA ALA A 28 8.01 3.66 -2.78
C ALA A 28 7.74 3.71 -1.26
N VAL A 29 7.01 2.73 -0.74
CA VAL A 29 6.57 2.68 0.67
C VAL A 29 7.47 1.78 1.53
N ASP A 30 8.54 1.24 0.94
CA ASP A 30 9.48 0.30 1.58
C ASP A 30 8.73 -0.84 2.29
N CYS A 31 7.98 -1.61 1.49
CA CYS A 31 7.23 -2.77 1.96
C CYS A 31 7.14 -3.85 0.89
N SER A 32 6.58 -5.01 1.23
CA SER A 32 6.39 -6.08 0.25
C SER A 32 5.19 -5.82 -0.65
N LYS A 33 5.26 -6.26 -1.92
CA LYS A 33 4.11 -6.25 -2.84
C LYS A 33 2.88 -6.95 -2.24
N THR A 34 3.09 -8.03 -1.49
CA THR A 34 2.01 -8.75 -0.80
C THR A 34 1.31 -7.87 0.22
N THR A 35 2.07 -7.11 1.01
CA THR A 35 1.54 -6.14 2.00
C THR A 35 0.68 -5.07 1.33
N VAL A 36 1.12 -4.53 0.19
CA VAL A 36 0.32 -3.60 -0.61
C VAL A 36 -1.01 -4.25 -1.03
N GLY A 37 -0.97 -5.47 -1.57
CA GLY A 37 -2.16 -6.21 -1.99
C GLY A 37 -3.14 -6.48 -0.85
N GLU A 38 -2.63 -6.87 0.33
CA GLU A 38 -3.45 -7.06 1.53
C GLU A 38 -4.13 -5.76 1.97
N ILE A 39 -3.41 -4.63 1.96
CA ILE A 39 -3.95 -3.33 2.34
C ILE A 39 -5.04 -2.89 1.37
N LEU A 40 -4.75 -2.93 0.07
CA LEU A 40 -5.75 -2.57 -0.95
C LEU A 40 -6.97 -3.48 -0.87
N ASN A 41 -6.81 -4.76 -0.57
CA ASN A 41 -7.95 -5.67 -0.40
C ASN A 41 -8.77 -5.39 0.86
N ARG A 42 -8.13 -4.96 1.96
CA ARG A 42 -8.80 -4.60 3.21
C ARG A 42 -9.49 -3.24 3.16
N CYS A 43 -8.96 -2.32 2.37
CA CYS A 43 -9.48 -0.96 2.18
C CYS A 43 -10.37 -0.85 0.93
N LYS A 44 -10.75 -1.96 0.30
CA LYS A 44 -11.85 -2.00 -0.68
C LYS A 44 -13.16 -1.89 0.10
N ASP A 45 -13.55 -0.64 0.39
CA ASP A 45 -14.90 -0.22 0.73
C ASP A 45 -15.22 1.02 -0.09
#